data_AF-A0A853B111-F1
#
_entry.id   AF-A0A853B111-F1
#
_cell.length_a   1.000
_cell.length_b   1.000
_cell.length_c   1.000
_cell.angle_alpha   90.00
_cell.angle_beta   90.00
_cell.angle_gamma   90.00
#
_symmetry.space_group_name_H-M   'P 1'
#
loop_
_entity.id
_entity.type
_entity.pdbx_description
1 polymer ?
#
loop_
_entity_poly.entity_id
_entity_poly.type
_entity_poly.pdbx_seq_one_letter_code
_entity_poly.pdbx_strand_id
1 'polypeptide(L)'
;MTDFVLVHSPLVGPATWQGVAAELRARGHRIAMPSLLGALTGDGPYYPKVVGAVADPGVLVVHSGAGALVPGIAARTGAPRAIFVDALLPHPGRSWFDTAPPELADRLRELAADGHLPPWNEWFPPGTIEELVPGQRMRDAFVAELPRVPLAYFTETHPEGTLPPSTYLQLSDGYDEEAGQAAAQGWPVERLDSHHLGPLTDPAAVAAAIERL
;
A
#
# COMPACT_ATOMS: atom_id res chain seq x y z
N MET A 1 -18.51 -14.45 5.99
CA MET A 1 -17.32 -14.96 5.26
C MET A 1 -17.15 -14.12 4.01
N THR A 2 -15.96 -13.54 3.84
CA THR A 2 -15.58 -12.66 2.72
C THR A 2 -14.22 -13.12 2.21
N ASP A 3 -13.97 -12.95 0.91
CA ASP A 3 -12.65 -13.17 0.31
C ASP A 3 -11.93 -11.84 0.23
N PHE A 4 -10.86 -11.70 1.00
CA PHE A 4 -10.01 -10.50 0.96
C PHE A 4 -8.70 -10.79 0.24
N VAL A 5 -8.24 -9.80 -0.52
CA VAL A 5 -6.93 -9.78 -1.16
C VAL A 5 -6.14 -8.63 -0.55
N LEU A 6 -5.20 -8.96 0.33
CA LEU A 6 -4.38 -7.96 1.03
C LEU A 6 -3.17 -7.61 0.16
N VAL A 7 -3.13 -6.39 -0.37
CA VAL A 7 -2.10 -5.91 -1.28
C VAL A 7 -1.21 -4.92 -0.52
N HIS A 8 0.05 -5.28 -0.31
CA HIS A 8 1.04 -4.41 0.33
C HIS A 8 1.57 -3.36 -0.65
N SER A 9 2.19 -2.30 -0.14
CA SER A 9 2.88 -1.32 -0.99
C SER A 9 4.03 -1.96 -1.79
N PRO A 10 4.30 -1.53 -3.03
CA PRO A 10 5.50 -1.97 -3.77
C PRO A 10 6.83 -1.64 -3.07
N LEU A 11 6.80 -0.82 -2.02
CA LEU A 11 7.96 -0.40 -1.23
C LEU A 11 8.26 -1.32 -0.04
N VAL A 12 7.37 -2.27 0.26
CA VAL A 12 7.48 -3.21 1.38
C VAL A 12 7.11 -4.62 0.91
N GLY A 13 7.08 -5.59 1.82
CA GLY A 13 6.67 -6.96 1.51
C GLY A 13 5.43 -7.45 2.25
N PRO A 14 5.04 -8.72 2.02
CA PRO A 14 3.86 -9.34 2.63
C PRO A 14 3.84 -9.35 4.16
N ALA A 15 4.98 -9.25 4.84
CA ALA A 15 5.09 -9.15 6.30
C ALA A 15 4.18 -8.06 6.88
N THR A 16 3.97 -6.95 6.15
CA THR A 16 3.05 -5.86 6.54
C THR A 16 1.63 -6.34 6.83
N TRP A 17 1.17 -7.40 6.14
CA TRP A 17 -0.20 -7.90 6.26
C TRP A 17 -0.30 -9.23 7.02
N GLN A 18 0.81 -9.88 7.39
CA GLN A 18 0.78 -11.24 7.98
C GLN A 18 -0.10 -11.32 9.23
N GLY A 19 0.01 -10.34 10.12
CA GLY A 19 -0.79 -10.26 11.34
C GLY A 19 -2.29 -10.10 11.03
N VAL A 20 -2.64 -9.10 10.21
CA VAL A 20 -4.04 -8.85 9.80
C VAL A 20 -4.63 -10.06 9.08
N ALA A 21 -3.86 -10.73 8.22
CA ALA A 21 -4.29 -11.94 7.54
C ALA A 21 -4.61 -13.08 8.52
N ALA A 22 -3.82 -13.24 9.59
CA ALA A 22 -4.09 -14.24 10.63
C ALA A 22 -5.38 -13.90 11.39
N GLU A 23 -5.57 -12.63 11.76
CA GLU A 23 -6.76 -12.14 12.45
C GLU A 23 -8.04 -12.32 11.63
N LEU A 24 -8.03 -11.93 10.35
CA LEU A 24 -9.18 -12.11 9.45
C LEU A 24 -9.48 -13.60 9.20
N ARG A 25 -8.46 -14.46 9.09
CA ARG A 25 -8.67 -15.92 8.98
C ARG A 25 -9.31 -16.48 10.25
N ALA A 26 -8.85 -16.06 11.43
CA ALA A 26 -9.43 -16.48 12.71
C ALA A 26 -10.91 -16.10 12.84
N ARG A 27 -11.34 -15.03 12.16
CA ARG A 27 -12.74 -14.57 12.05
C ARG A 27 -13.55 -15.25 10.95
N GLY A 28 -12.96 -16.19 10.22
CA GLY A 28 -13.65 -17.00 9.21
C GLY A 28 -13.69 -16.40 7.81
N HIS A 29 -12.78 -15.48 7.47
CA HIS A 29 -12.58 -14.98 6.11
C HIS A 29 -11.53 -15.79 5.35
N ARG A 30 -11.58 -15.75 4.01
CA ARG A 30 -10.53 -16.32 3.16
C ARG A 30 -9.60 -15.20 2.72
N ILE A 31 -8.29 -15.42 2.83
CA ILE A 31 -7.29 -14.38 2.60
C ILE A 31 -6.28 -14.82 1.55
N ALA A 32 -6.25 -14.09 0.44
CA ALA A 32 -5.12 -14.04 -0.48
C ALA A 32 -4.20 -12.88 -0.08
N MET A 33 -2.89 -13.09 -0.23
CA MET A 33 -1.87 -12.09 0.09
C MET A 33 -0.76 -12.19 -0.97
N PRO A 34 -1.02 -11.69 -2.19
CA PRO A 34 -0.04 -11.72 -3.26
C PRO A 34 1.21 -10.92 -2.87
N SER A 35 2.38 -11.40 -3.31
CA SER A 35 3.63 -10.68 -3.14
C SER A 35 3.93 -9.84 -4.37
N LEU A 36 4.16 -8.54 -4.16
CA LEU A 36 4.65 -7.63 -5.21
C LEU A 36 6.19 -7.61 -5.27
N LEU A 37 6.88 -8.35 -4.39
CA LEU A 37 8.34 -8.43 -4.41
C LEU A 37 8.82 -8.99 -5.75
N GLY A 38 9.84 -8.34 -6.31
CA GLY A 38 10.37 -8.71 -7.62
C GLY A 38 9.59 -8.12 -8.81
N ALA A 39 8.36 -7.61 -8.64
CA ALA A 39 7.57 -7.06 -9.75
C ALA A 39 8.21 -5.81 -10.38
N LEU A 40 9.03 -5.09 -9.61
CA LEU A 40 9.79 -3.92 -10.06
C LEU A 40 11.18 -4.26 -10.61
N THR A 41 11.58 -5.54 -10.71
CA THR A 41 12.91 -5.92 -11.21
C THR A 41 13.04 -5.75 -12.73
N GLY A 42 14.19 -5.29 -13.21
CA GLY A 42 14.42 -5.02 -14.62
C GLY A 42 13.71 -3.76 -15.13
N ASP A 43 13.62 -3.62 -16.44
CA ASP A 43 13.07 -2.41 -17.06
C ASP A 43 11.54 -2.35 -16.96
N GLY A 44 11.01 -1.12 -17.05
CA GLY A 44 9.58 -0.83 -17.10
C GLY A 44 8.92 -1.19 -18.44
N PRO A 45 7.61 -0.91 -18.60
CA PRO A 45 6.74 -0.20 -17.65
C PRO A 45 6.41 -1.06 -16.41
N TYR A 46 6.43 -0.43 -15.25
CA TYR A 46 6.28 -1.03 -13.94
C TYR A 46 4.82 -1.21 -13.53
N TYR A 47 3.91 -0.28 -13.83
CA TYR A 47 2.50 -0.41 -13.44
C TYR A 47 1.89 -1.73 -13.93
N PRO A 48 2.02 -2.13 -15.21
CA PRO A 48 1.50 -3.41 -15.69
C PRO A 48 2.12 -4.63 -14.99
N LYS A 49 3.40 -4.56 -14.58
CA LYS A 49 4.10 -5.66 -13.90
C LYS A 49 3.63 -5.82 -12.45
N VAL A 50 3.52 -4.71 -11.72
CA VAL A 50 3.06 -4.70 -10.32
C VAL A 50 1.58 -5.04 -10.25
N VAL A 51 0.76 -4.44 -11.12
CA VAL A 51 -0.61 -4.91 -11.34
C VAL A 51 -0.51 -6.40 -11.61
N GLY A 52 0.25 -6.84 -12.62
CA GLY A 52 0.58 -8.23 -13.02
C GLY A 52 0.59 -9.29 -11.91
N ALA A 53 1.18 -8.96 -10.77
CA ALA A 53 1.38 -9.86 -9.64
C ALA A 53 0.11 -10.24 -8.84
N VAL A 54 -1.01 -9.54 -9.02
CA VAL A 54 -2.26 -9.75 -8.23
C VAL A 54 -3.34 -10.47 -9.04
N ALA A 55 -3.40 -11.79 -9.00
CA ALA A 55 -4.39 -12.55 -9.78
C ALA A 55 -5.65 -12.92 -8.98
N ASP A 56 -5.61 -12.84 -7.66
CA ASP A 56 -6.65 -13.35 -6.79
C ASP A 56 -7.95 -12.51 -6.89
N PRO A 57 -9.12 -13.15 -7.02
CA PRO A 57 -10.40 -12.46 -6.93
C PRO A 57 -10.78 -12.19 -5.48
N GLY A 58 -11.45 -11.07 -5.22
CA GLY A 58 -11.97 -10.74 -3.90
C GLY A 58 -12.04 -9.24 -3.64
N VAL A 59 -12.41 -8.88 -2.42
CA VAL A 59 -12.35 -7.51 -1.91
C VAL A 59 -10.88 -7.11 -1.80
N LEU A 60 -10.47 -6.09 -2.56
CA LEU A 60 -9.11 -5.57 -2.45
C LEU A 60 -8.97 -4.79 -1.15
N VAL A 61 -7.93 -5.08 -0.38
CA VAL A 61 -7.52 -4.27 0.77
C VAL A 61 -6.10 -3.81 0.47
N VAL A 62 -5.95 -2.52 0.18
CA VAL A 62 -4.70 -1.96 -0.37
C VAL A 62 -4.09 -0.98 0.62
N HIS A 63 -2.77 -1.04 0.80
CA HIS A 63 -2.06 -0.17 1.74
C HIS A 63 -1.06 0.73 1.05
N SER A 64 -0.98 1.99 1.50
CA SER A 64 0.03 2.95 1.05
C SER A 64 0.03 3.11 -0.49
N GLY A 65 1.18 3.02 -1.13
CA GLY A 65 1.32 3.15 -2.59
C GLY A 65 0.51 2.14 -3.42
N ALA A 66 0.02 1.05 -2.82
CA ALA A 66 -0.81 0.07 -3.53
C ALA A 66 -2.18 0.62 -3.94
N GLY A 67 -2.67 1.68 -3.29
CA GLY A 67 -3.96 2.29 -3.62
C GLY A 67 -4.02 2.83 -5.06
N ALA A 68 -2.91 3.36 -5.57
CA ALA A 68 -2.81 3.78 -6.97
C ALA A 68 -3.07 2.61 -7.94
N LEU A 69 -2.70 1.38 -7.58
CA LEU A 69 -2.79 0.21 -8.46
C LEU A 69 -4.21 -0.33 -8.61
N VAL A 70 -5.17 0.11 -7.79
CA VAL A 70 -6.52 -0.47 -7.70
C VAL A 70 -7.25 -0.51 -9.04
N PRO A 71 -7.27 0.54 -9.90
CA PRO A 71 -7.98 0.47 -11.17
C PRO A 71 -7.48 -0.66 -12.08
N GLY A 72 -6.16 -0.85 -12.16
CA GLY A 72 -5.55 -1.91 -12.95
C GLY A 72 -5.80 -3.30 -12.37
N ILE A 73 -5.70 -3.45 -11.04
CA ILE A 73 -5.96 -4.72 -10.36
C ILE A 73 -7.43 -5.11 -10.52
N ALA A 74 -8.35 -4.18 -10.25
CA ALA A 74 -9.79 -4.42 -10.33
C ALA A 74 -10.23 -4.77 -11.76
N ALA A 75 -9.69 -4.10 -12.78
CA ALA A 75 -9.98 -4.41 -14.18
C ALA A 75 -9.59 -5.85 -14.56
N ARG A 76 -8.49 -6.37 -13.98
CA ARG A 76 -8.05 -7.74 -14.24
C ARG A 76 -8.79 -8.78 -13.41
N THR A 77 -8.98 -8.54 -12.11
CA THR A 77 -9.52 -9.56 -11.19
C THR A 77 -11.04 -9.52 -11.06
N GLY A 78 -11.69 -8.47 -11.57
CA GLY A 78 -13.11 -8.25 -11.38
C GLY A 78 -13.47 -7.92 -9.93
N ALA A 79 -12.56 -7.27 -9.20
CA ALA A 79 -12.76 -6.96 -7.78
C ALA A 79 -14.07 -6.17 -7.56
N PRO A 80 -14.98 -6.66 -6.69
CA PRO A 80 -16.28 -6.04 -6.51
C PRO A 80 -16.24 -4.76 -5.66
N ARG A 81 -15.15 -4.54 -4.91
CA ARG A 81 -14.92 -3.38 -4.05
C ARG A 81 -13.44 -3.27 -3.65
N ALA A 82 -13.05 -2.09 -3.18
CA ALA A 82 -11.72 -1.85 -2.61
C ALA A 82 -11.80 -1.13 -1.26
N ILE A 83 -10.91 -1.47 -0.34
CA ILE A 83 -10.71 -0.83 0.95
C ILE A 83 -9.31 -0.24 0.94
N PHE A 84 -9.22 1.09 0.94
CA PHE A 84 -7.96 1.84 0.98
C PHE A 84 -7.56 2.01 2.43
N VAL A 85 -6.47 1.37 2.86
CA VAL A 85 -5.96 1.46 4.22
C VAL A 85 -4.73 2.36 4.21
N ASP A 86 -4.88 3.61 4.65
CA ASP A 86 -3.80 4.61 4.67
C ASP A 86 -3.03 4.62 3.33
N ALA A 87 -3.77 4.82 2.23
CA ALA A 87 -3.32 4.50 0.88
C ALA A 87 -3.57 5.63 -0.10
N LEU A 88 -2.66 5.77 -1.08
CA LEU A 88 -2.78 6.77 -2.14
C LEU A 88 -4.04 6.53 -2.97
N LEU A 89 -4.72 7.61 -3.37
CA LEU A 89 -5.74 7.52 -4.41
C LEU A 89 -5.08 7.46 -5.82
N PRO A 90 -5.74 6.86 -6.82
CA PRO A 90 -5.24 6.86 -8.19
C PRO A 90 -5.08 8.27 -8.76
N HIS A 91 -4.05 8.47 -9.57
CA HIS A 91 -3.68 9.77 -10.14
C HIS A 91 -3.46 9.68 -11.66
N PRO A 92 -4.50 9.31 -12.43
CA PRO A 92 -4.38 9.05 -13.87
C PRO A 92 -3.78 10.23 -14.63
N GLY A 93 -2.93 9.92 -15.61
CA GLY A 93 -2.28 10.92 -16.46
C GLY A 93 -1.14 11.70 -15.78
N ARG A 94 -0.85 11.42 -14.51
CA ARG A 94 0.25 11.99 -13.73
C ARG A 94 1.18 10.88 -13.23
N SER A 95 2.43 11.21 -12.95
CA SER A 95 3.32 10.36 -12.18
C SER A 95 3.15 10.61 -10.67
N TRP A 96 3.70 9.73 -9.83
CA TRP A 96 3.68 9.97 -8.37
C TRP A 96 4.45 11.25 -8.00
N PHE A 97 5.55 11.55 -8.70
CA PHE A 97 6.29 12.79 -8.45
C PHE A 97 5.54 14.07 -8.81
N ASP A 98 4.48 13.98 -9.63
CA ASP A 98 3.61 15.13 -9.92
C ASP A 98 2.57 15.37 -8.82
N THR A 99 2.36 14.38 -7.94
CA THR A 99 1.40 14.44 -6.84
C THR A 99 2.05 14.57 -5.47
N ALA A 100 3.30 14.15 -5.34
CA ALA A 100 4.04 14.23 -4.09
C ALA A 100 4.42 15.68 -3.73
N PRO A 101 4.56 16.02 -2.44
CA PRO A 101 5.15 17.28 -2.02
C PRO A 101 6.52 17.50 -2.70
N PRO A 102 6.81 18.68 -3.26
CA PRO A 102 8.05 18.93 -4.01
C PRO A 102 9.31 18.58 -3.21
N GLU A 103 9.34 18.92 -1.93
CA GLU A 103 10.48 18.67 -1.04
C GLU A 103 10.71 17.16 -0.84
N LEU A 104 9.63 16.39 -0.78
CA LEU A 104 9.71 14.93 -0.71
C LEU A 104 10.21 14.36 -2.04
N ALA A 105 9.72 14.86 -3.16
CA ALA A 105 10.14 14.44 -4.49
C ALA A 105 11.64 14.67 -4.71
N ASP A 106 12.14 15.86 -4.38
CA ASP A 106 13.55 16.22 -4.52
C ASP A 106 14.45 15.38 -3.62
N ARG A 107 14.05 15.20 -2.35
CA ARG A 107 14.77 14.33 -1.42
C ARG A 107 14.89 12.89 -1.94
N LEU A 108 13.84 12.33 -2.52
CA LEU A 108 13.90 10.97 -3.09
C LEU A 108 14.78 10.91 -4.34
N ARG A 109 14.78 11.95 -5.19
CA ARG A 109 15.71 12.02 -6.32
C ARG A 109 17.17 12.07 -5.86
N GLU A 110 17.47 12.82 -4.81
CA GLU A 110 18.81 12.91 -4.22
C GLU A 110 19.24 11.61 -3.53
N LEU A 111 18.30 10.92 -2.87
CA LEU A 111 18.55 9.65 -2.19
C LEU A 111 18.83 8.50 -3.17
N ALA A 112 18.35 8.62 -4.42
CA ALA A 112 18.52 7.57 -5.42
C ALA A 112 19.99 7.43 -5.85
N ALA A 113 20.50 6.20 -5.83
CA ALA A 113 21.82 5.84 -6.32
C ALA A 113 21.67 4.79 -7.43
N ASP A 114 22.36 5.00 -8.56
CA ASP A 114 22.28 4.15 -9.75
C ASP A 114 20.84 3.93 -10.24
N GLY A 115 20.04 5.00 -10.22
CA GLY A 115 18.63 4.99 -10.64
C GLY A 115 17.69 4.23 -9.70
N HIS A 116 18.14 3.86 -8.50
CA HIS A 116 17.33 3.12 -7.52
C HIS A 116 17.33 3.82 -6.17
N LEU A 117 16.16 3.88 -5.54
CA LEU A 117 16.05 4.22 -4.13
C LEU A 117 16.52 3.04 -3.26
N PRO A 118 17.14 3.33 -2.10
CA PRO A 118 17.45 2.32 -1.11
C PRO A 118 16.15 1.73 -0.52
N PRO A 119 16.23 0.66 0.27
CA PRO A 119 15.11 0.14 1.04
C PRO A 119 14.38 1.23 1.84
N TRP A 120 13.07 1.10 1.98
CA TRP A 120 12.20 2.17 2.54
C TRP A 120 12.58 2.62 3.95
N ASN A 121 13.17 1.74 4.78
CA ASN A 121 13.65 2.09 6.11
C ASN A 121 14.81 3.10 6.10
N GLU A 122 15.55 3.21 5.01
CA GLU A 122 16.68 4.15 4.86
C GLU A 122 16.24 5.53 4.37
N TRP A 123 14.94 5.76 4.15
CA TRP A 123 14.39 7.05 3.70
C TRP A 123 14.19 8.04 4.84
N PHE A 124 14.42 7.59 6.07
CA PHE A 124 14.18 8.33 7.30
C PHE A 124 15.46 8.33 8.17
N PRO A 125 15.57 9.25 9.14
CA PRO A 125 16.64 9.21 10.11
C PRO A 125 16.71 7.86 10.84
N PRO A 126 17.92 7.42 11.26
CA PRO A 126 18.07 6.24 12.10
C PRO A 126 17.20 6.33 13.36
N GLY A 127 16.51 5.25 13.73
CA GLY A 127 15.61 5.21 14.88
C GLY A 127 14.12 5.34 14.53
N THR A 128 13.76 5.92 13.38
CA THR A 128 12.35 6.14 13.02
C THR A 128 11.58 4.82 12.87
N ILE A 129 12.19 3.79 12.25
CA ILE A 129 11.52 2.49 12.09
C ILE A 129 11.51 1.71 13.40
N GLU A 130 12.53 1.86 14.24
CA GLU A 130 12.59 1.27 15.58
C GLU A 130 11.49 1.79 16.50
N GLU A 131 11.19 3.10 16.43
CA GLU A 131 10.09 3.73 17.16
C GLU A 131 8.73 3.23 16.67
N LEU A 132 8.53 3.14 15.35
CA LEU A 132 7.28 2.67 14.76
C LEU A 132 7.06 1.17 14.96
N VAL A 133 8.13 0.37 14.97
CA VAL A 133 8.08 -1.09 15.11
C VAL A 133 9.01 -1.51 16.26
N PRO A 134 8.60 -1.37 17.54
CA PRO A 134 9.49 -1.61 18.69
C PRO A 134 9.99 -3.05 18.80
N GLY A 135 9.20 -4.02 18.36
CA GLY A 135 9.55 -5.45 18.43
C GLY A 135 10.65 -5.83 17.45
N GLN A 136 11.86 -6.12 17.95
CA GLN A 136 13.03 -6.45 17.13
C GLN A 136 12.75 -7.54 16.09
N ARG A 137 12.18 -8.68 16.48
CA ARG A 137 11.90 -9.79 15.55
C ARG A 137 10.92 -9.41 14.44
N MET A 138 9.91 -8.59 14.76
CA MET A 138 8.94 -8.09 13.80
C MET A 138 9.60 -7.11 12.83
N ARG A 139 10.44 -6.21 13.36
CA ARG A 139 11.21 -5.26 12.57
C ARG A 139 12.19 -5.97 11.63
N ASP A 140 12.91 -6.97 12.11
CA ASP A 140 13.85 -7.75 11.28
C ASP A 140 13.13 -8.45 10.12
N ALA A 141 11.97 -9.05 10.39
CA ALA A 141 11.15 -9.68 9.36
C ALA A 141 10.62 -8.67 8.34
N PHE A 142 10.19 -7.49 8.78
CA PHE A 142 9.75 -6.40 7.91
C PHE A 142 10.89 -5.87 7.04
N VAL A 143 12.05 -5.56 7.64
CA VAL A 143 13.23 -5.00 6.95
C VAL A 143 13.79 -5.99 5.92
N ALA A 144 13.77 -7.29 6.22
CA ALA A 144 14.24 -8.33 5.30
C ALA A 144 13.46 -8.39 3.97
N GLU A 145 12.25 -7.83 3.91
CA GLU A 145 11.42 -7.80 2.71
C GLU A 145 11.43 -6.44 1.98
N LEU A 146 12.20 -5.45 2.45
CA LEU A 146 12.21 -4.13 1.83
C LEU A 146 13.06 -4.13 0.54
N PRO A 147 12.46 -3.90 -0.64
CA PRO A 147 13.21 -3.89 -1.88
C PRO A 147 13.93 -2.54 -2.07
N ARG A 148 15.01 -2.56 -2.86
CA ARG A 148 15.43 -1.37 -3.62
C ARG A 148 14.44 -1.19 -4.76
N VAL A 149 14.01 0.04 -5.01
CA VAL A 149 12.99 0.34 -6.01
C VAL A 149 13.53 1.27 -7.09
N PRO A 150 13.24 1.02 -8.38
CA PRO A 150 13.70 1.90 -9.45
C PRO A 150 13.03 3.27 -9.32
N LEU A 151 13.81 4.34 -9.38
CA LEU A 151 13.30 5.72 -9.38
C LEU A 151 12.31 5.93 -10.53
N ALA A 152 12.52 5.23 -11.64
CA ALA A 152 11.68 5.27 -12.83
C ALA A 152 10.21 4.82 -12.56
N TYR A 153 9.96 4.02 -11.50
CA TYR A 153 8.59 3.69 -11.08
C TYR A 153 7.80 4.93 -10.66
N PHE A 154 8.44 5.88 -9.98
CA PHE A 154 7.80 7.08 -9.47
C PHE A 154 7.60 8.16 -10.54
N THR A 155 8.36 8.08 -11.64
CA THR A 155 8.20 8.93 -12.83
C THR A 155 7.24 8.36 -13.87
N GLU A 156 6.82 7.10 -13.71
CA GLU A 156 5.91 6.47 -14.67
C GLU A 156 4.53 7.12 -14.58
N THR A 157 3.99 7.52 -15.74
CA THR A 157 2.64 8.06 -15.84
C THR A 157 1.63 6.99 -15.48
N HIS A 158 0.78 7.28 -14.50
CA HIS A 158 -0.26 6.40 -14.05
C HIS A 158 -1.29 6.15 -15.16
N PRO A 159 -1.62 4.89 -15.48
CA PRO A 159 -2.61 4.58 -16.51
C PRO A 159 -4.02 5.03 -16.10
N GLU A 160 -4.85 5.32 -17.09
CA GLU A 160 -6.29 5.51 -16.88
C GLU A 160 -6.96 4.23 -16.35
N GLY A 161 -8.04 4.39 -15.60
CA GLY A 161 -8.82 3.26 -15.12
C GLY A 161 -10.00 3.65 -14.24
N THR A 162 -10.87 2.69 -13.97
CA THR A 162 -12.06 2.90 -13.13
C THR A 162 -11.89 2.19 -11.80
N LEU A 163 -12.27 2.87 -10.72
CA LEU A 163 -12.31 2.28 -9.39
C LEU A 163 -13.60 1.49 -9.18
N PRO A 164 -13.55 0.34 -8.50
CA PRO A 164 -14.75 -0.30 -7.97
C PRO A 164 -15.33 0.54 -6.81
N PRO A 165 -16.54 0.23 -6.31
CA PRO A 165 -17.04 0.80 -5.06
C PRO A 165 -15.97 0.72 -3.96
N SER A 166 -15.67 1.85 -3.31
CA SER A 166 -14.50 1.96 -2.44
C SER A 166 -14.83 2.58 -1.09
N THR A 167 -14.07 2.16 -0.09
CA THR A 167 -14.06 2.72 1.28
C THR A 167 -12.64 3.10 1.66
N TYR A 168 -12.52 3.95 2.68
CA TYR A 168 -11.23 4.42 3.18
C TYR A 168 -11.11 4.17 4.68
N LEU A 169 -10.02 3.53 5.10
CA LEU A 169 -9.61 3.37 6.48
C LEU A 169 -8.35 4.21 6.70
N GLN A 170 -8.50 5.35 7.36
CA GLN A 170 -7.39 6.22 7.71
C GLN A 170 -6.73 5.71 8.99
N LEU A 171 -5.39 5.59 8.97
CA LEU A 171 -4.59 5.18 10.13
C LEU A 171 -3.68 6.30 10.64
N SER A 172 -3.26 7.21 9.77
CA SER A 172 -2.32 8.28 10.13
C SER A 172 -2.68 9.64 9.53
N ASP A 173 -2.21 10.70 10.18
CA ASP A 173 -2.39 12.09 9.72
C ASP A 173 -1.70 12.35 8.37
N GLY A 174 -0.68 11.55 8.04
CA GLY A 174 0.03 11.64 6.76
C GLY A 174 -0.86 11.37 5.53
N TYR A 175 -2.07 10.84 5.74
CA TYR A 175 -3.06 10.56 4.70
C TYR A 175 -4.38 11.33 4.90
N ASP A 176 -4.34 12.46 5.64
CA ASP A 176 -5.50 13.34 5.82
C ASP A 176 -6.07 13.83 4.48
N GLU A 177 -5.21 14.11 3.50
CA GLU A 177 -5.63 14.59 2.18
C GLU A 177 -6.39 13.50 1.41
N GLU A 178 -5.86 12.28 1.34
CA GLU A 178 -6.50 11.14 0.68
C GLU A 178 -7.83 10.78 1.35
N ALA A 179 -7.87 10.76 2.68
CA ALA A 179 -9.10 10.52 3.43
C ALA A 179 -10.16 11.61 3.15
N GLY A 180 -9.75 12.87 3.10
CA GLY A 180 -10.61 14.00 2.75
C GLY A 180 -11.13 13.94 1.32
N GLN A 181 -10.28 13.57 0.35
CA GLN A 181 -10.66 13.37 -1.03
C GLN A 181 -11.63 12.18 -1.20
N ALA A 182 -11.43 11.08 -0.46
CA ALA A 182 -12.36 9.95 -0.45
C ALA A 182 -13.73 10.36 0.11
N ALA A 183 -13.76 11.10 1.22
CA ALA A 183 -15.00 11.61 1.80
C ALA A 183 -15.73 12.58 0.84
N ALA A 184 -15.00 13.47 0.16
CA ALA A 184 -15.56 14.39 -0.84
C ALA A 184 -16.20 13.65 -2.04
N GLN A 185 -15.70 12.45 -2.36
CA GLN A 185 -16.30 11.55 -3.37
C GLN A 185 -17.49 10.73 -2.82
N GLY A 186 -17.85 10.92 -1.56
CA GLY A 186 -18.95 10.20 -0.90
C GLY A 186 -18.59 8.78 -0.46
N TRP A 187 -17.30 8.44 -0.38
CA TRP A 187 -16.89 7.13 0.12
C TRP A 187 -17.12 7.05 1.64
N PRO A 188 -17.51 5.89 2.19
CA PRO A 188 -17.40 5.63 3.60
C PRO A 188 -15.93 5.77 4.05
N VAL A 189 -15.69 6.62 5.04
CA VAL A 189 -14.37 6.83 5.64
C VAL A 189 -14.44 6.50 7.13
N GLU A 190 -13.57 5.61 7.58
CA GLU A 190 -13.36 5.28 8.99
C GLU A 190 -11.95 5.70 9.40
N ARG A 191 -11.80 6.22 10.61
CA ARG A 191 -10.49 6.57 11.19
C ARG A 191 -10.21 5.67 12.37
N LEU A 192 -9.02 5.08 12.39
CA LEU A 192 -8.48 4.29 13.50
C LEU A 192 -7.28 5.02 14.08
N ASP A 193 -7.23 5.16 15.41
CA ASP A 193 -6.08 5.75 16.11
C ASP A 193 -4.91 4.75 16.10
N SER A 194 -4.03 4.89 15.11
CA SER A 194 -2.90 4.00 14.86
C SER A 194 -1.77 4.79 14.17
N HIS A 195 -1.04 4.15 13.26
CA HIS A 195 -0.04 4.80 12.43
C HIS A 195 0.07 4.09 11.07
N HIS A 196 0.91 4.61 10.17
CA HIS A 196 1.03 4.08 8.82
C HIS A 196 1.41 2.59 8.76
N LEU A 197 2.18 2.10 9.75
CA LEU A 197 2.55 0.68 9.88
C LEU A 197 1.60 -0.10 10.80
N GLY A 198 0.42 0.45 11.12
CA GLY A 198 -0.63 -0.19 11.90
C GLY A 198 -1.00 -1.60 11.44
N PRO A 199 -1.05 -1.92 10.13
CA PRO A 199 -1.27 -3.30 9.68
C PRO A 199 -0.26 -4.32 10.23
N LEU A 200 0.98 -3.88 10.48
CA LEU A 200 2.06 -4.69 11.02
C LEU A 200 2.02 -4.74 12.56
N THR A 201 1.72 -3.62 13.21
CA THR A 201 1.89 -3.43 14.67
C THR A 201 0.60 -3.60 15.47
N ASP A 202 -0.56 -3.32 14.89
CA ASP A 202 -1.88 -3.47 15.48
C ASP A 202 -2.85 -4.27 14.57
N PRO A 203 -2.50 -5.54 14.28
CA PRO A 203 -3.24 -6.34 13.32
C PRO A 203 -4.69 -6.61 13.73
N ALA A 204 -4.96 -6.72 15.03
CA ALA A 204 -6.30 -7.04 15.53
C ALA A 204 -7.27 -5.87 15.37
N ALA A 205 -6.84 -4.64 15.65
CA ALA A 205 -7.67 -3.46 15.45
C ALA A 205 -7.88 -3.18 13.96
N VAL A 206 -6.83 -3.27 13.15
CA VAL A 206 -6.93 -3.07 11.69
C VAL A 206 -7.83 -4.13 11.05
N ALA A 207 -7.71 -5.41 11.43
CA ALA A 207 -8.61 -6.45 10.94
C ALA A 207 -10.08 -6.19 11.33
N ALA A 208 -10.32 -5.68 12.54
CA ALA A 208 -11.67 -5.31 12.96
C ALA A 208 -12.26 -4.14 12.19
N ALA A 209 -11.44 -3.15 11.84
CA ALA A 209 -11.86 -2.03 11.00
C ALA A 209 -12.17 -2.49 9.56
N ILE A 210 -11.30 -3.31 8.97
CA ILE A 210 -11.52 -3.89 7.63
C ILE A 210 -12.85 -4.67 7.57
N GLU A 211 -13.20 -5.43 8.61
CA GLU A 211 -14.44 -6.22 8.64
C GLU A 211 -15.71 -5.37 8.67
N ARG A 212 -15.64 -4.11 9.16
CA ARG A 212 -16.78 -3.18 9.22
C ARG A 212 -17.08 -2.49 7.89
N LEU A 213 -16.13 -2.50 6.94
CA LEU A 213 -16.17 -1.78 5.65
C LEU A 213 -16.57 -2.70 4.48
#